data_AF-A0AAD2A065-F1
#
_entry.id   AF-A0AAD2A065-F1
#
_cell.length_a   1.000
_cell.length_b   1.000
_cell.length_c   1.000
_cell.angle_alpha   90.00
_cell.angle_beta   90.00
_cell.angle_gamma   90.00
#
_symmetry.space_group_name_H-M   'P 1'
#
loop_
_entity.id
_entity.type
_entity.pdbx_description
1 polymer ?
#
loop_
_entity_poly.entity_id
_entity_poly.type
_entity_poly.pdbx_seq_one_letter_code
_entity_poly.pdbx_strand_id
1 'polypeptide(L)'
;MLFHLDLNSQLVNVSFWTEPSLVFSIAYHLDLLRENGHFPCKDNVEENINYIPGDSSMNTRDLMSFLKESEIKRIIQKIVIKTFDVEVQKADFILLNTV
;
A
#
# COMPACT_ATOMS: atom_id res chain seq x y z
N MET A 1 8.89 5.77 2.59
CA MET A 1 10.15 5.15 3.08
C MET A 1 9.91 4.78 4.54
N LEU A 2 9.86 3.48 4.85
CA LEU A 2 9.49 2.98 6.17
C LEU A 2 10.75 2.74 7.00
N PHE A 3 10.77 3.29 8.22
CA PHE A 3 11.81 3.03 9.20
C PHE A 3 11.33 1.92 10.13
N HIS A 4 12.02 0.79 10.11
CA HIS A 4 11.86 -0.26 11.12
C HIS A 4 13.08 -0.25 12.03
N LEU A 5 12.87 -0.04 13.32
CA LEU A 5 13.86 -0.29 14.37
C LEU A 5 13.47 -1.61 15.03
N ASP A 6 14.14 -2.69 14.66
CA ASP A 6 13.94 -3.98 15.30
C ASP A 6 15.24 -4.41 16.00
N LEU A 7 15.22 -4.36 17.33
CA LEU A 7 16.30 -4.76 18.22
C LEU A 7 15.70 -5.72 19.26
N ASN A 8 15.71 -7.03 18.97
CA ASN A 8 15.64 -8.16 19.92
C ASN A 8 15.16 -7.85 21.37
N SER A 9 13.94 -7.33 21.55
CA SER A 9 13.39 -6.99 22.88
C SER A 9 11.87 -6.82 22.81
N GLN A 10 11.19 -6.89 23.97
CA GLN A 10 9.75 -6.65 24.18
C GLN A 10 9.32 -5.20 23.87
N LEU A 11 9.87 -4.60 22.81
CA LEU A 11 9.59 -3.24 22.38
C LEU A 11 8.39 -3.23 21.45
N VAL A 12 7.58 -2.19 21.59
CA VAL A 12 6.43 -1.93 20.73
C VAL A 12 6.93 -1.57 19.32
N ASN A 13 6.39 -2.24 18.30
CA ASN A 13 6.66 -1.97 16.89
C ASN A 13 5.66 -0.94 16.35
N VAL A 14 6.13 0.26 16.05
CA VAL A 14 5.31 1.34 15.49
C VAL A 14 5.74 1.60 14.04
N SER A 15 4.81 1.42 13.11
CA SER A 15 5.01 1.76 11.70
C SER A 15 4.56 3.19 11.43
N PHE A 16 5.44 4.04 10.92
CA PHE A 16 5.12 5.43 10.59
C PHE A 16 4.99 5.64 9.08
N TRP A 17 3.84 6.14 8.65
CA TRP A 17 3.52 6.40 7.25
C TRP A 17 3.61 7.89 6.92
N THR A 18 4.41 8.22 5.92
CA THR A 18 4.76 9.60 5.55
C THR A 18 4.00 10.14 4.33
N GLU A 19 3.31 9.28 3.58
CA GLU A 19 2.53 9.67 2.40
C GLU A 19 1.05 9.91 2.80
N PRO A 20 0.17 10.37 1.89
CA PRO A 20 -1.25 10.55 2.21
C PRO A 20 -1.89 9.27 2.74
N SER A 21 -2.86 9.41 3.65
CA SER A 21 -3.61 8.29 4.23
C SER A 21 -4.33 7.46 3.18
N LEU A 22 -4.83 8.08 2.11
CA LEU A 22 -5.45 7.40 0.98
C LEU A 22 -4.49 6.39 0.33
N VAL A 23 -3.23 6.77 0.14
CA VAL A 23 -2.21 5.88 -0.42
C VAL A 23 -1.99 4.67 0.49
N PHE A 24 -1.96 4.90 1.81
CA PHE A 24 -1.85 3.83 2.79
C PHE A 24 -3.06 2.89 2.71
N SER A 25 -4.28 3.42 2.73
CA SER A 25 -5.52 2.64 2.70
C SER A 25 -5.56 1.70 1.48
N ILE A 26 -5.26 2.23 0.29
CA ILE A 26 -5.21 1.44 -0.94
C ILE A 26 -4.15 0.32 -0.86
N ALA A 27 -2.94 0.64 -0.38
CA ALA A 27 -1.86 -0.33 -0.29
C ALA A 27 -2.05 -1.34 0.86
N TYR A 28 -2.78 -0.97 1.92
CA TYR A 28 -3.19 -1.85 3.00
C TYR A 28 -4.22 -2.88 2.52
N HIS A 29 -5.11 -2.46 1.62
CA HIS A 29 -6.13 -3.30 0.95
C HIS A 29 -5.66 -3.85 -0.41
N LEU A 30 -4.38 -4.21 -0.51
CA LEU A 30 -3.80 -4.72 -1.76
C LEU A 30 -4.40 -6.06 -2.20
N ASP A 31 -4.86 -6.86 -1.24
CA ASP A 31 -5.66 -8.07 -1.46
C ASP A 31 -6.93 -7.78 -2.27
N LEU A 32 -7.70 -6.74 -1.93
CA LEU A 32 -8.90 -6.37 -2.67
C LEU A 32 -8.60 -5.97 -4.12
N LEU A 33 -7.48 -5.25 -4.35
CA LEU A 33 -7.03 -4.95 -5.71
C LEU A 33 -6.69 -6.22 -6.50
N ARG A 34 -6.09 -7.23 -5.87
CA ARG A 34 -5.77 -8.53 -6.51
C ARG A 34 -7.03 -9.31 -6.82
N GLU A 35 -7.97 -9.40 -5.88
CA GLU A 35 -9.23 -10.13 -6.04
C GLU A 35 -10.09 -9.56 -7.18
N ASN A 36 -10.04 -8.24 -7.38
CA ASN A 36 -10.76 -7.56 -8.46
C ASN A 36 -9.96 -7.43 -9.76
N GLY A 37 -8.76 -8.02 -9.84
CA GLY A 37 -7.94 -7.99 -11.07
C GLY A 37 -7.29 -6.63 -11.39
N HIS A 38 -7.34 -5.68 -10.46
CA HIS A 38 -6.73 -4.34 -10.59
C HIS A 38 -5.28 -4.29 -10.08
N PHE A 39 -4.66 -5.44 -9.78
CA PHE A 39 -3.24 -5.55 -9.41
C PHE A 39 -2.51 -6.70 -10.12
N PRO A 40 -1.33 -6.45 -10.75
CA PRO A 40 -0.75 -5.14 -11.00
C PRO A 40 -1.65 -4.33 -11.96
N CYS A 41 -1.75 -3.02 -11.71
CA CYS A 41 -2.59 -2.15 -12.53
C CYS A 41 -1.94 -1.97 -13.91
N LYS A 42 -2.71 -2.20 -14.97
CA LYS A 42 -2.23 -1.99 -16.35
C LYS A 42 -2.39 -0.51 -16.71
N ASP A 43 -1.35 0.10 -17.27
CA ASP A 43 -1.33 1.55 -17.57
C ASP A 43 -2.44 1.99 -18.56
N ASN A 44 -2.96 1.08 -19.40
CA ASN A 44 -3.93 1.39 -20.44
C ASN A 44 -5.39 1.01 -20.09
N VAL A 45 -5.66 0.65 -18.84
CA VAL A 45 -6.98 0.22 -18.38
C VAL A 45 -7.50 1.23 -17.36
N GLU A 46 -8.57 1.94 -17.72
CA GLU A 46 -9.28 2.89 -16.84
C GLU A 46 -10.56 2.24 -16.31
N GLU A 47 -10.53 1.80 -15.06
CA GLU A 47 -11.63 1.15 -14.37
C GLU A 47 -11.94 1.87 -13.05
N ASN A 48 -13.18 1.75 -12.58
CA ASN A 48 -13.60 2.33 -11.32
C ASN A 48 -13.30 1.38 -10.16
N ILE A 49 -12.66 1.91 -9.13
CA ILE A 49 -12.39 1.25 -7.85
C ILE A 49 -13.36 1.85 -6.82
N ASN A 50 -14.32 1.04 -6.36
CA ASN A 50 -15.37 1.44 -5.43
C ASN A 50 -15.54 0.45 -4.25
N TYR A 51 -14.56 -0.43 -4.06
CA TYR A 51 -14.60 -1.52 -3.08
C TYR A 51 -13.57 -1.35 -1.95
N ILE A 52 -12.80 -0.26 -1.94
CA ILE A 52 -11.87 0.03 -0.83
C ILE A 52 -12.67 0.61 0.35
N PRO A 53 -12.62 -0.03 1.54
CA PRO A 53 -13.37 0.45 2.70
C PRO A 53 -12.96 1.86 3.13
N GLY A 54 -13.94 2.70 3.46
CA GLY A 54 -13.70 4.05 4.00
C GLY A 54 -13.26 5.11 2.99
N ASP A 55 -12.95 4.71 1.75
CA ASP A 55 -12.53 5.63 0.68
C ASP A 55 -13.65 5.88 -0.33
N SER A 56 -13.60 7.05 -0.97
CA SER A 56 -14.46 7.37 -2.11
C SER A 56 -14.03 6.60 -3.36
N SER A 57 -14.98 6.38 -4.26
CA SER A 57 -14.70 5.82 -5.59
C SER A 57 -13.59 6.58 -6.32
N MET A 58 -12.67 5.85 -6.94
CA MET A 58 -11.52 6.39 -7.69
C MET A 58 -11.30 5.63 -9.00
N ASN A 59 -10.45 6.15 -9.88
CA ASN A 59 -10.11 5.47 -11.14
C ASN A 59 -8.71 4.83 -11.05
N THR A 60 -8.51 3.68 -11.72
CA THR A 60 -7.20 3.01 -11.82
C THR A 60 -6.08 3.92 -12.34
N ARG A 61 -6.40 4.93 -13.17
CA ARG A 61 -5.42 5.92 -13.65
C ARG A 61 -4.82 6.77 -12.54
N ASP A 62 -5.56 6.99 -11.46
CA ASP A 62 -5.17 7.82 -10.31
C ASP A 62 -4.32 7.04 -9.29
N LEU A 63 -4.16 5.72 -9.47
CA LEU A 63 -3.33 4.87 -8.60
C LEU A 63 -1.84 5.25 -8.65
N MET A 64 -1.17 4.99 -7.54
CA MET A 64 0.26 5.25 -7.37
C MET A 64 1.09 4.46 -8.38
N SER A 65 2.18 5.10 -8.84
CA SER A 65 3.03 4.53 -9.89
C SER A 65 3.58 3.15 -9.54
N PHE A 66 3.88 2.87 -8.26
CA PHE A 66 4.39 1.58 -7.78
C PHE A 66 3.36 0.45 -7.80
N LEU A 67 2.06 0.76 -7.97
CA LEU A 67 1.00 -0.24 -8.19
C LEU A 67 0.86 -0.60 -9.68
N LYS A 68 1.42 0.20 -10.58
CA LYS A 68 1.33 0.02 -12.03
C LYS A 68 2.43 -0.88 -12.56
N GLU A 69 2.08 -1.72 -13.52
CA GLU A 69 2.98 -2.67 -14.16
C GLU A 69 4.07 -1.94 -14.96
N SER A 70 5.35 -2.02 -14.53
CA SER A 70 6.47 -1.59 -15.36
C SER A 70 7.79 -2.26 -14.96
N GLU A 71 8.68 -2.52 -15.93
CA GLU A 71 9.93 -3.26 -15.70
C GLU A 71 10.88 -2.57 -14.71
N ILE A 72 11.01 -1.23 -14.77
CA ILE A 72 11.86 -0.43 -13.85
C ILE A 72 11.26 -0.39 -12.44
N LYS A 73 9.92 -0.45 -12.32
CA LYS A 73 9.21 -0.35 -11.03
C LYS A 73 9.15 -1.67 -10.26
N ARG A 74 9.58 -2.79 -10.85
CA ARG A 74 9.44 -4.13 -10.27
C ARG A 74 10.14 -4.30 -8.91
N ILE A 75 11.27 -3.63 -8.67
CA ILE A 75 11.97 -3.71 -7.37
C ILE A 75 11.20 -2.94 -6.29
N ILE A 76 10.82 -1.68 -6.56
CA ILE A 76 10.04 -0.86 -5.63
C ILE A 76 8.70 -1.52 -5.33
N GLN A 77 8.02 -2.02 -6.36
CA GLN A 77 6.77 -2.76 -6.21
C GLN A 77 6.95 -3.98 -5.29
N LYS A 78 8.01 -4.79 -5.45
CA LYS A 78 8.29 -5.92 -4.57
C LYS A 78 8.54 -5.50 -3.12
N ILE A 79 9.25 -4.40 -2.89
CA ILE A 79 9.49 -3.86 -1.55
C ILE A 79 8.16 -3.45 -0.94
N VAL A 80 7.37 -2.63 -1.64
CA VAL A 80 6.06 -2.16 -1.16
C VAL A 80 5.14 -3.34 -0.86
N ILE A 81 4.98 -4.29 -1.81
CA ILE A 81 4.18 -5.50 -1.61
C ILE A 81 4.61 -6.23 -0.33
N LYS A 82 5.91 -6.56 -0.21
CA LYS A 82 6.42 -7.30 0.95
C LYS A 82 6.14 -6.54 2.24
N THR A 83 6.31 -5.22 2.23
CA THR A 83 6.06 -4.42 3.41
C THR A 83 4.59 -4.47 3.83
N PHE A 84 3.64 -4.30 2.92
CA PHE A 84 2.22 -4.32 3.26
C PHE A 84 1.68 -5.72 3.58
N ASP A 85 2.16 -6.76 2.90
CA ASP A 85 1.74 -8.14 3.13
C ASP A 85 2.34 -8.73 4.43
N VAL A 86 3.51 -8.24 4.88
CA VAL A 86 4.24 -8.86 5.99
C VAL A 86 4.54 -7.89 7.13
N GLU A 87 5.20 -6.76 6.86
CA GLU A 87 5.75 -5.92 7.92
C GLU A 87 4.68 -5.04 8.58
N VAL A 88 3.80 -4.43 7.78
CA VAL A 88 2.68 -3.61 8.28
C VAL A 88 1.72 -4.45 9.13
N GLN A 89 1.49 -5.72 8.75
CA GLN A 89 0.64 -6.64 9.50
C GLN A 89 1.22 -7.04 10.87
N LYS A 90 2.52 -6.81 11.10
CA LYS A 90 3.21 -7.09 12.37
C LYS A 90 3.39 -5.84 13.25
N ALA A 91 2.95 -4.67 12.79
CA ALA A 91 3.03 -3.46 13.59
C ALA A 91 1.97 -3.48 14.69
N ASP A 92 2.36 -3.14 15.91
CA ASP A 92 1.41 -2.94 17.03
C ASP A 92 0.57 -1.68 16.80
N PHE A 93 1.20 -0.65 16.22
CA PHE A 93 0.55 0.60 15.87
C PHE A 93 1.00 1.08 14.50
N ILE A 94 0.07 1.66 13.75
CA ILE A 94 0.35 2.38 12.52
C ILE A 94 0.02 3.86 12.76
N LEU A 95 1.01 4.72 12.60
CA LEU A 95 0.86 6.17 12.70
C LEU A 95 0.85 6.78 11.30
N LEU A 96 -0.23 7.46 10.96
CA LEU A 96 -0.36 8.19 9.71
C LEU A 96 -0.09 9.68 9.95
N ASN A 97 0.72 10.31 9.11
CA ASN A 97 0.92 11.75 9.13
C ASN A 97 -0.25 12.50 8.46
N THR A 98 -1.45 12.39 9.02
CA THR A 98 -2.67 13.03 8.53
C THR A 98 -3.53 13.51 9.71
N VAL A 99 -4.54 14.35 9.44
CA VAL A 99 -5.45 14.93 10.44
C VAL A 99 -6.78 14.19 10.44
#